data_AF-A0AAW4I700-F1
#
_entry.id   AF-A0AAW4I700-F1
#
_cell.length_a   1.000
_cell.length_b   1.000
_cell.length_c   1.000
_cell.angle_alpha   90.00
_cell.angle_beta   90.00
_cell.angle_gamma   90.00
#
_symmetry.space_group_name_H-M   'P 1'
#
loop_
_entity.id
_entity.type
_entity.pdbx_description
1 polymer ?
#
loop_
_entity_poly.entity_id
_entity_poly.type
_entity_poly.pdbx_seq_one_letter_code
_entity_poly.pdbx_strand_id
1 'polypeptide(L)' 'MMKRLVHSALAAAVALVALTACGEKPQTGAGIRSDAAPYAGTGSNFMQPGWKAGDKAGWEAQLKARQLYGQNEYTRTQSK' A
#
# COMPACT_ATOMS: atom_id res chain seq x y z
N MET A 1 27.55 -44.92 -10.41
CA MET A 1 27.72 -44.06 -9.23
C MET A 1 28.03 -42.60 -9.60
N MET A 2 29.18 -42.33 -10.25
CA MET A 2 29.67 -40.98 -10.61
C MET A 2 28.65 -40.12 -11.38
N LYS A 3 27.95 -40.70 -12.37
CA LYS A 3 27.00 -39.96 -13.19
C LYS A 3 25.83 -39.41 -12.37
N ARG A 4 25.33 -40.15 -11.37
CA ARG A 4 24.24 -39.68 -10.50
C ARG A 4 24.69 -38.54 -9.58
N LEU A 5 25.91 -38.62 -9.05
CA LEU A 5 26.52 -37.56 -8.23
C LEU A 5 26.70 -36.26 -9.02
N VAL A 6 27.12 -36.35 -10.29
CA VAL A 6 27.27 -35.18 -11.18
C VAL A 6 25.93 -34.50 -11.46
N HIS A 7 24.85 -35.26 -11.66
CA HIS A 7 23.52 -34.68 -11.91
C HIS A 7 22.94 -34.01 -10.66
N SER A 8 23.11 -34.63 -9.48
CA SER A 8 22.69 -34.04 -8.20
C SER A 8 23.46 -32.74 -7.89
N ALA A 9 24.77 -32.71 -8.12
CA ALA A 9 25.58 -31.52 -7.92
C ALA A 9 25.17 -30.38 -8.87
N LEU A 10 24.90 -30.72 -10.14
CA LEU A 10 24.45 -29.74 -11.13
C LEU A 10 23.06 -29.16 -10.77
N ALA A 11 22.13 -30.00 -10.33
CA ALA A 11 20.80 -29.56 -9.90
C ALA A 11 20.87 -28.64 -8.67
N ALA A 12 21.72 -28.95 -7.70
CA ALA A 12 21.93 -28.10 -6.53
C ALA A 12 22.54 -26.74 -6.90
N ALA A 13 23.51 -26.72 -7.81
CA ALA A 13 24.11 -25.48 -8.30
C ALA A 13 23.09 -24.57 -9.01
N VAL A 14 22.23 -25.15 -9.87
CA VAL A 14 21.17 -24.41 -10.56
C VAL A 14 20.15 -23.83 -9.58
N ALA A 15 19.78 -24.60 -8.55
CA ALA A 15 18.84 -24.13 -7.53
C ALA A 15 19.39 -22.91 -6.77
N LEU A 16 20.67 -22.93 -6.38
CA LEU A 16 21.32 -21.81 -5.70
C LEU A 16 21.38 -20.54 -6.55
N VAL A 17 21.62 -20.67 -7.86
CA VAL A 17 21.62 -19.53 -8.79
C VAL A 17 20.20 -18.96 -8.97
N ALA A 18 19.18 -19.81 -9.02
CA ALA A 18 17.79 -19.38 -9.18
C ALA A 18 17.27 -18.51 -8.00
N LEU A 19 17.80 -18.71 -6.78
CA LEU A 19 17.44 -17.88 -5.63
C LEU A 19 17.89 -16.41 -5.76
N THR A 20 18.88 -16.13 -6.63
CA THR A 20 19.36 -14.76 -6.86
C THR A 20 18.39 -13.92 -7.72
N ALA A 21 17.40 -14.55 -8.36
CA ALA A 21 16.42 -13.88 -9.20
C ALA A 21 15.45 -12.95 -8.44
N CYS A 22 15.29 -13.12 -7.12
CA CYS A 22 14.50 -12.21 -6.27
C CYS A 22 15.33 -11.09 -5.62
N GLY A 23 16.62 -10.97 -5.94
CA GLY A 23 17.52 -9.96 -5.38
C GLY A 23 17.47 -8.63 -6.14
N GLU A 24 16.29 -8.05 -6.34
CA GLU A 24 16.21 -6.71 -6.94
C GLU A 24 16.95 -5.69 -6.05
N LYS A 25 17.61 -4.71 -6.68
CA LYS A 25 18.24 -3.61 -5.94
C LYS A 25 17.15 -2.91 -5.13
N PRO A 26 17.36 -2.61 -3.83
CA PRO A 26 16.40 -1.86 -3.04
C PRO A 26 15.93 -0.63 -3.80
N GLN A 27 14.62 -0.46 -3.96
CA GLN A 27 14.07 0.77 -4.52
C GLN A 27 14.40 1.94 -3.58
N THR A 28 15.50 2.62 -3.85
CA THR A 28 15.93 3.82 -3.11
C THR A 28 15.23 5.09 -3.58
N GLY A 29 14.41 4.97 -4.62
CA GLY A 29 13.48 6.03 -5.00
C GLY A 29 12.42 6.14 -3.92
N ALA A 30 12.61 7.06 -2.97
CA ALA A 30 11.43 7.67 -2.36
C ALA A 30 10.66 8.28 -3.53
N GLY A 31 9.53 7.67 -3.91
CA GLY A 31 8.65 8.24 -4.93
C GLY A 31 8.42 9.73 -4.64
N ILE A 32 8.26 10.54 -5.69
CA ILE A 32 8.08 11.98 -5.54
C ILE A 32 6.94 12.23 -4.55
N ARG A 33 7.27 12.70 -3.34
CA ARG A 33 6.31 13.11 -2.30
C ARG A 33 6.08 14.62 -2.38
N SER A 34 5.87 15.12 -3.60
CA SER A 34 5.56 16.52 -3.84
C SER A 34 4.06 16.81 -3.75
N ASP A 35 3.25 15.80 -3.40
CA ASP A 35 1.82 15.97 -3.21
C ASP A 35 1.55 16.97 -2.08
N ALA A 36 0.60 17.86 -2.33
CA ALA A 36 0.10 18.75 -1.30
C ALA A 36 -0.57 17.95 -0.18
N ALA A 37 -0.56 18.50 1.04
CA ALA A 37 -1.27 17.89 2.15
C ALA A 37 -2.77 17.74 1.78
N PRO A 38 -3.41 16.59 2.04
CA PRO A 38 -4.77 16.34 1.56
C PRO A 38 -5.82 17.27 2.17
N TYR A 39 -5.54 17.81 3.36
CA TYR A 39 -6.38 18.82 4.01
C TYR A 39 -6.18 20.23 3.46
N ALA A 40 -5.17 20.48 2.61
CA ALA A 40 -4.94 21.79 2.00
C ALA A 40 -6.09 22.21 1.07
N GLY A 41 -6.90 21.25 0.60
CA GLY A 41 -8.00 21.51 -0.32
C GLY A 41 -7.54 21.61 -1.77
N THR A 42 -8.47 21.43 -2.69
CA THR A 42 -8.22 21.39 -4.14
C THR A 42 -8.50 22.72 -4.83
N GLY A 43 -9.12 23.68 -4.13
CA GLY A 43 -9.63 24.92 -4.72
C GLY A 43 -10.79 24.72 -5.69
N SER A 44 -11.34 23.51 -5.78
CA SER A 44 -12.45 23.18 -6.68
C SER A 44 -13.81 23.37 -6.02
N ASN A 45 -14.83 23.63 -6.84
CA ASN A 45 -16.22 23.74 -6.38
C ASN A 45 -16.84 22.39 -5.94
N PHE A 46 -16.09 21.28 -6.07
CA PHE A 46 -16.52 19.93 -5.69
C PHE A 46 -16.04 19.50 -4.30
N MET A 47 -15.49 20.44 -3.53
CA MET A 47 -15.18 20.20 -2.12
C MET A 47 -16.46 19.98 -1.32
N GLN A 48 -16.39 19.16 -0.27
CA GLN A 48 -17.53 18.87 0.59
C GLN A 48 -18.12 20.19 1.14
N PRO A 49 -19.43 20.46 0.96
CA PRO A 49 -20.03 21.71 1.43
C PRO A 49 -19.76 21.97 2.91
N GLY A 50 -19.42 23.22 3.24
CA GLY A 50 -19.13 23.66 4.60
C GLY A 50 -17.74 23.31 5.14
N TRP A 51 -16.95 22.48 4.44
CA TRP A 51 -15.55 22.25 4.79
C TRP A 51 -14.65 23.38 4.28
N LYS A 52 -13.62 23.74 5.07
CA LYS A 52 -12.66 24.81 4.74
C LYS A 52 -11.30 24.20 4.38
N ALA A 53 -10.74 24.64 3.26
CA ALA A 53 -9.37 24.32 2.87
C ALA A 53 -8.38 24.70 4.00
N GLY A 54 -7.45 23.79 4.31
CA GLY A 54 -6.48 23.94 5.39
C GLY A 54 -6.96 23.43 6.77
N ASP A 55 -8.26 23.18 6.95
CA ASP A 55 -8.78 22.63 8.21
C ASP A 55 -8.51 21.13 8.33
N LYS A 56 -7.34 20.81 8.88
CA LYS A 56 -6.89 19.44 9.15
C LYS A 56 -7.82 18.70 10.10
N ALA A 57 -8.26 19.34 11.20
CA ALA A 57 -9.09 18.67 12.20
C ALA A 57 -10.47 18.32 11.63
N GLY A 58 -11.09 19.25 10.91
CA GLY A 58 -12.35 19.00 10.20
C GLY A 58 -12.21 17.92 9.13
N TRP A 59 -11.09 17.90 8.40
CA TRP A 59 -10.80 16.87 7.40
C TRP A 59 -10.67 15.46 8.02
N GLU A 60 -9.91 15.33 9.11
CA GLU A 60 -9.75 14.05 9.84
C GLU A 60 -11.07 13.57 10.45
N ALA A 61 -11.86 14.47 11.01
CA ALA A 61 -13.18 14.16 11.56
C ALA A 61 -14.14 13.62 10.48
N GLN A 62 -14.16 14.24 9.30
CA GLN A 62 -14.97 13.77 8.17
C GLN A 62 -14.53 12.37 7.69
N LEU A 63 -13.23 12.10 7.63
CA LEU A 63 -12.73 10.77 7.28
C LEU A 63 -13.14 9.72 8.32
N LYS A 64 -12.97 10.03 9.61
CA LYS A 64 -13.38 9.13 10.70
C LYS A 64 -14.88 8.82 10.63
N ALA A 65 -15.72 9.83 10.40
CA ALA A 65 -17.16 9.64 10.26
C ALA A 65 -17.50 8.72 9.07
N ARG A 66 -16.88 8.92 7.90
CA ARG A 66 -17.09 8.05 6.73
C ARG A 66 -16.68 6.60 7.02
N GLN A 67 -15.52 6.41 7.65
CA GLN A 67 -15.01 5.09 7.99
C GLN A 67 -15.97 4.36 8.96
N LEU A 68 -16.43 5.03 10.02
CA LEU A 68 -17.24 4.40 11.06
C LEU A 68 -18.69 4.16 10.65
N TYR A 69 -19.31 5.11 9.95
CA TYR A 69 -20.76 5.10 9.70
C TYR A 69 -21.11 4.74 8.26
N GLY A 70 -20.17 4.90 7.33
CA GLY A 70 -20.43 4.74 5.90
C GLY A 70 -19.94 3.42 5.31
N GLN A 71 -18.76 2.95 5.76
CA GLN A 71 -17.98 1.89 5.09
C GLN A 71 -17.45 0.82 6.06
N ASN A 72 -18.02 0.70 7.25
CA ASN A 72 -17.62 -0.32 8.21
C ASN A 72 -18.58 -1.52 8.10
N GLU A 73 -18.15 -2.59 7.45
CA GLU A 73 -18.98 -3.81 7.31
C GLU A 73 -19.18 -4.53 8.65
N TYR A 74 -18.27 -4.37 9.62
CA TYR A 74 -18.40 -4.98 10.96
C TYR A 74 -19.58 -4.44 11.76
N THR A 75 -20.00 -3.20 11.50
CA THR A 75 -21.19 -2.61 12.14
C THR A 75 -22.46 -2.87 11.34
N ARG A 76 -22.38 -3.18 10.03
CA ARG A 76 -23.54 -3.51 9.19
C ARG A 76 -24.04 -4.94 9.36
N THR A 77 -23.15 -5.90 9.62
CA THR A 77 -23.51 -7.33 9.75
C THR A 77 -24.02 -7.73 11.14
N GLN A 78 -24.17 -6.77 12.06
CA GLN A 78 -24.82 -6.98 13.37
C GLN A 78 -26.35 -7.08 13.19
N SER A 79 -26.81 -8.02 12.38
CA SER A 79 -28.21 -8.46 12.39
C SER A 79 -28.29 -9.70 13.28
N LYS A 80 -29.30 -9.72 14.17
CA LYS A 80 -29.57 -10.81 15.11
C LYS A 80 -29.81 -12.14 14.41
#